data_AF-A0A957WVA6-F1
#
_entry.id   AF-A0A957WVA6-F1
#
_cell.length_a   1.000
_cell.length_b   1.000
_cell.length_c   1.000
_cell.angle_alpha   90.00
_cell.angle_beta   90.00
_cell.angle_gamma   90.00
#
_symmetry.space_group_name_H-M   'P 1'
#
loop_
_entity.id
_entity.type
_entity.pdbx_description
1 polymer ?
#
loop_
_entity_poly.entity_id
_entity_poly.type
_entity_poly.pdbx_seq_one_letter_code
_entity_poly.pdbx_strand_id
1 'polypeptide(L)'
;SLVRHLAAALKVHCAFVTECADANMLRVRTLAYVKDSQFQENVEYELAGTPCERVINGQTYFCPANLEDLFPKEKGMASYVGVPIVDSSGAILGHLAVMDNQPITHNPQHPTSILQIFAARAGAELERKRAEEAVNRVNEELEQRVETRTSELQQANGQLTQEVNERKRMEAALQQAKEAAEAANRAKSEFLARMSHELRTPLNGILGYTQILRKDKQLNSQHLDRVAIIQRSGEHLLNLINDILDLAKIEASKMELHPVDFHLAEFLNNIAKICRVSAEQ
;
A
#
# COMPACT_ATOMS: atom_id res chain seq x y z
N SER A 1 4.24 30.74 -44.18
CA SER A 1 4.67 31.05 -42.80
C SER A 1 4.24 32.46 -42.45
N LEU A 2 3.75 32.68 -41.23
CA LEU A 2 3.28 33.97 -40.70
C LEU A 2 4.26 35.12 -40.99
N VAL A 3 5.55 34.88 -40.72
CA VAL A 3 6.64 35.86 -40.89
C VAL A 3 6.87 36.27 -42.34
N ARG A 4 6.70 35.34 -43.30
CA ARG A 4 6.85 35.64 -44.73
C ARG A 4 5.68 36.48 -45.26
N HIS A 5 4.46 36.17 -44.82
CA HIS A 5 3.29 36.98 -45.17
C HIS A 5 3.38 38.37 -44.55
N LEU A 6 3.91 38.49 -43.33
CA LEU A 6 4.15 39.77 -42.66
C LEU A 6 5.16 40.63 -43.43
N ALA A 7 6.32 40.06 -43.79
CA ALA A 7 7.34 40.75 -44.58
C ALA A 7 6.78 41.26 -45.91
N ALA A 8 6.01 40.43 -46.62
CA ALA A 8 5.39 40.80 -47.88
C ALA A 8 4.28 41.86 -47.72
N ALA A 9 3.43 41.74 -46.70
CA ALA A 9 2.31 42.66 -46.46
C ALA A 9 2.79 44.07 -46.09
N LEU A 10 3.89 44.17 -45.35
CA LEU A 10 4.49 45.44 -44.94
C LEU A 10 5.58 45.95 -45.86
N LYS A 11 5.96 45.15 -46.88
CA LYS A 11 7.05 45.42 -47.82
C LYS A 11 8.36 45.73 -47.09
N VAL A 12 8.69 44.93 -46.08
CA VAL A 12 9.89 45.09 -45.24
C VAL A 12 10.96 44.06 -45.54
N HIS A 13 12.22 44.44 -45.36
CA HIS A 13 13.38 43.56 -45.56
C HIS A 13 13.47 42.44 -44.53
N CYS A 14 13.09 42.69 -43.26
CA CYS A 14 13.22 41.74 -42.18
C CYS A 14 11.94 41.60 -41.37
N ALA A 15 11.56 40.36 -41.07
CA ALA A 15 10.47 40.04 -40.15
C ALA A 15 10.86 38.80 -39.33
N PHE A 16 10.49 38.76 -38.06
CA PHE A 16 10.77 37.59 -37.21
C PHE A 16 9.75 37.45 -36.08
N VAL A 17 9.54 36.21 -35.69
CA VAL A 17 8.72 35.82 -34.55
C VAL A 17 9.59 35.04 -33.58
N THR A 18 9.43 35.33 -32.29
CA THR A 18 10.25 34.74 -31.23
C THR A 18 9.40 34.13 -30.13
N GLU A 19 10.03 33.27 -29.33
CA GLU A 19 9.56 32.85 -28.01
C GLU A 19 10.57 33.21 -26.93
N CYS A 20 10.11 33.46 -25.70
CA CYS A 20 10.98 33.60 -24.54
C CYS A 20 11.72 32.28 -24.26
N ALA A 21 13.04 32.33 -24.16
CA ALA A 21 13.90 31.15 -23.98
C ALA A 21 14.21 30.85 -22.50
N ASP A 22 13.89 31.78 -21.59
CA ASP A 22 14.15 31.66 -20.16
C ASP A 22 13.04 32.32 -19.32
N ALA A 23 12.94 31.89 -18.05
CA ALA A 23 11.91 32.37 -17.12
C ALA A 23 12.06 33.85 -16.75
N ASN A 24 13.28 34.41 -16.83
CA ASN A 24 13.55 35.81 -16.54
C ASN A 24 13.36 36.71 -17.76
N MET A 25 12.96 36.14 -18.91
CA MET A 25 12.73 36.86 -20.16
C MET A 25 13.93 37.73 -20.59
N LEU A 26 15.15 37.23 -20.40
CA LEU A 26 16.38 37.94 -20.80
C LEU A 26 16.86 37.52 -22.19
N ARG A 27 16.43 36.35 -22.65
CA ARG A 27 16.77 35.76 -23.93
C ARG A 27 15.51 35.34 -24.67
N VAL A 28 15.59 35.43 -25.98
CA VAL A 28 14.56 34.95 -26.88
C VAL A 28 15.16 34.03 -27.93
N ARG A 29 14.35 33.09 -28.39
CA ARG A 29 14.67 32.20 -29.50
C ARG A 29 13.80 32.60 -30.68
N THR A 30 14.40 32.79 -31.86
CA THR A 30 13.60 32.97 -33.08
C THR A 30 12.92 31.65 -33.43
N LEU A 31 11.62 31.70 -33.68
CA LEU A 31 10.84 30.58 -34.21
C LEU A 31 10.81 30.59 -35.74
N ALA A 32 10.84 31.78 -36.32
CA ALA A 32 11.11 32.00 -37.73
C ALA A 32 11.65 33.41 -37.95
N TYR A 33 12.64 33.54 -38.82
CA TYR A 33 13.22 34.81 -39.22
C TYR A 33 13.33 34.85 -40.74
N VAL A 34 12.80 35.91 -41.36
CA VAL A 34 12.95 36.19 -42.78
C VAL A 34 13.78 37.46 -42.92
N LYS A 35 14.82 37.39 -43.76
CA LYS A 35 15.63 38.52 -44.19
C LYS A 35 15.84 38.42 -45.70
N ASP A 36 15.63 39.53 -46.41
CA ASP A 36 15.80 39.63 -47.86
C ASP A 36 15.07 38.52 -48.63
N SER A 37 13.81 38.26 -48.23
CA SER A 37 12.94 37.20 -48.76
C SER A 37 13.39 35.75 -48.53
N GLN A 38 14.45 35.52 -47.75
CA GLN A 38 14.95 34.19 -47.39
C GLN A 38 14.78 33.88 -45.90
N PHE A 39 14.47 32.63 -45.57
CA PHE A 39 14.48 32.19 -44.18
C PHE A 39 15.91 32.10 -43.68
N GLN A 40 16.10 32.60 -42.46
CA GLN A 40 17.34 32.49 -41.73
C GLN A 40 17.25 31.35 -40.72
N GLU A 41 18.39 30.85 -40.26
CA GLU A 41 18.45 29.88 -39.18
C GLU A 41 17.90 30.48 -37.89
N ASN A 42 17.27 29.62 -37.09
CA ASN A 42 16.74 30.03 -35.81
C ASN A 42 17.89 30.14 -34.79
N VAL A 43 17.98 31.29 -34.13
CA VAL A 43 19.03 31.61 -33.16
C VAL A 43 18.43 32.05 -31.82
N GLU A 44 19.18 31.81 -30.76
CA GLU A 44 18.93 32.41 -29.45
C GLU A 44 19.82 33.63 -29.26
N TYR A 45 19.26 34.70 -28.71
CA TYR A 45 20.01 35.92 -28.43
C TYR A 45 19.51 36.64 -27.17
N GLU A 46 20.41 37.44 -26.59
CA GLU A 46 20.12 38.30 -25.44
C GLU A 46 19.38 39.57 -25.87
N LEU A 47 18.33 39.92 -25.13
CA LEU A 47 17.52 41.10 -25.42
C LEU A 47 18.25 42.40 -25.06
N ALA A 48 19.16 42.38 -24.08
CA ALA A 48 19.80 43.58 -23.55
C ALA A 48 20.41 44.45 -24.65
N GLY A 49 19.97 45.70 -24.76
CA GLY A 49 20.46 46.65 -25.76
C GLY A 49 19.94 46.41 -27.18
N THR A 50 18.86 45.64 -27.33
CA THR A 50 18.07 45.50 -28.57
C THR A 50 16.71 46.17 -28.40
N PRO A 51 16.04 46.61 -29.49
CA PRO A 51 14.68 47.14 -29.40
C PRO A 51 13.67 46.10 -28.88
N CYS A 52 13.96 44.80 -29.05
CA CYS A 52 13.12 43.69 -28.59
C CYS A 52 12.93 43.68 -27.07
N GLU A 53 13.90 44.17 -26.30
CA GLU A 53 13.82 44.28 -24.83
C GLU A 53 12.62 45.12 -24.40
N ARG A 54 12.38 46.25 -25.09
CA ARG A 54 11.22 47.12 -24.82
C ARG A 54 9.90 46.43 -25.10
N VAL A 55 9.88 45.55 -26.10
CA VAL A 55 8.68 44.81 -26.51
C VAL A 55 8.33 43.70 -25.52
N ILE A 56 9.33 42.97 -25.07
CA ILE A 56 9.18 41.89 -24.09
C ILE A 56 8.75 42.44 -22.71
N ASN A 57 9.07 43.70 -22.40
CA ASN A 57 8.54 44.41 -21.23
C ASN A 57 7.04 44.80 -21.34
N GLY A 58 6.32 44.26 -22.34
CA GLY A 58 4.86 44.36 -22.46
C GLY A 58 4.34 45.54 -23.26
N GLN A 59 5.22 46.31 -23.92
CA GLN A 59 4.83 47.51 -24.68
C GLN A 59 5.10 47.32 -26.17
N THR A 60 4.15 47.71 -27.03
CA THR A 60 4.47 47.84 -28.45
C THR A 60 5.54 48.92 -28.64
N TYR A 61 6.62 48.61 -29.36
CA TYR A 61 7.69 49.56 -29.65
C TYR A 61 7.73 49.89 -31.13
N PHE A 62 7.71 51.19 -31.44
CA PHE A 62 7.74 51.72 -32.80
C PHE A 62 8.87 52.73 -32.92
N CYS A 63 9.80 52.47 -33.84
CA CYS A 63 10.93 53.32 -34.17
C CYS A 63 10.91 53.59 -35.69
N PRO A 64 10.48 54.79 -36.13
CA PRO A 64 10.28 55.08 -37.55
C PRO A 64 11.59 55.30 -38.32
N ALA A 65 12.66 55.73 -37.66
CA ALA A 65 13.96 56.06 -38.26
C ALA A 65 15.06 56.01 -37.19
N ASN A 66 16.32 55.98 -37.63
CA ASN A 66 17.53 56.05 -36.80
C ASN A 66 17.61 54.96 -35.71
N LEU A 67 17.19 53.73 -36.04
CA LEU A 67 17.23 52.61 -35.10
C LEU A 67 18.65 52.33 -34.61
N GLU A 68 19.64 52.32 -35.51
CA GLU A 68 21.04 52.04 -35.16
C GLU A 68 21.65 53.03 -34.17
N ASP A 69 21.19 54.29 -34.18
CA ASP A 69 21.64 55.32 -33.22
C ASP A 69 21.16 55.04 -31.80
N LEU A 70 19.95 54.47 -31.68
CA LEU A 70 19.33 54.12 -30.40
C LEU A 70 19.77 52.74 -29.90
N PHE A 71 20.05 51.82 -30.83
CA PHE A 71 20.45 50.44 -30.55
C PHE A 71 21.62 50.05 -31.45
N PRO A 72 22.87 50.27 -31.01
CA PRO A 72 24.08 49.99 -31.80
C PRO A 72 24.22 48.52 -32.26
N LYS A 73 23.50 47.60 -31.62
CA LYS A 73 23.44 46.18 -32.02
C LYS A 73 22.69 45.97 -33.35
N GLU A 74 21.81 46.88 -33.74
CA GLU A 74 20.99 46.80 -34.97
C GLU A 74 21.63 47.56 -36.14
N LYS A 75 22.94 47.43 -36.31
CA LYS A 75 23.71 48.18 -37.32
C LYS A 75 23.18 47.94 -38.74
N GLY A 76 22.95 49.03 -39.49
CA GLY A 76 22.42 48.99 -40.86
C GLY A 76 20.90 48.89 -40.95
N MET A 77 20.19 49.00 -39.82
CA MET A 77 18.74 49.11 -39.77
C MET A 77 18.32 50.54 -39.42
N ALA A 78 17.34 51.06 -40.15
CA ALA A 78 16.80 52.40 -39.95
C ALA A 78 15.53 52.38 -39.11
N SER A 79 14.69 51.34 -39.22
CA SER A 79 13.38 51.32 -38.57
C SER A 79 13.03 49.97 -37.94
N TYR A 80 12.13 50.00 -36.95
CA TYR A 80 11.66 48.82 -36.21
C TYR A 80 10.21 49.00 -35.75
N VAL A 81 9.44 47.92 -35.86
CA VAL A 81 8.14 47.80 -35.18
C VAL A 81 8.06 46.44 -34.54
N GLY A 82 7.77 46.38 -33.25
CA GLY A 82 7.61 45.14 -32.51
C GLY A 82 6.41 45.18 -31.58
N VAL A 83 5.69 44.07 -31.52
CA VAL A 83 4.54 43.87 -30.63
C VAL A 83 4.75 42.61 -29.78
N PRO A 84 4.32 42.61 -28.51
CA PRO A 84 4.38 41.42 -27.69
C PRO A 84 3.40 40.36 -28.21
N ILE A 85 3.79 39.10 -28.07
CA ILE A 85 2.91 37.95 -28.24
C ILE A 85 2.53 37.50 -26.84
N VAL A 86 1.23 37.49 -26.55
CA VAL A 86 0.68 37.12 -25.25
C VAL A 86 -0.21 35.89 -25.34
N ASP A 87 -0.29 35.13 -24.25
CA ASP A 87 -1.32 34.12 -24.07
C ASP A 87 -2.66 34.71 -23.59
N SER A 88 -3.65 33.84 -23.39
CA SER A 88 -4.96 34.20 -22.86
C SER A 88 -4.95 34.86 -21.47
N SER A 89 -3.89 34.65 -20.68
CA SER A 89 -3.70 35.26 -19.35
C SER A 89 -3.03 36.64 -19.41
N GLY A 90 -2.50 37.03 -20.57
CA GLY A 90 -1.71 38.24 -20.77
C GLY A 90 -0.22 38.07 -20.48
N ALA A 91 0.26 36.84 -20.25
CA ALA A 91 1.67 36.57 -20.07
C ALA A 91 2.41 36.63 -21.42
N ILE A 92 3.61 37.21 -21.42
CA ILE A 92 4.43 37.37 -22.61
C ILE A 92 5.02 36.01 -22.99
N LEU A 93 4.65 35.53 -24.18
CA LEU A 93 5.20 34.30 -24.77
C LEU A 93 6.44 34.58 -25.62
N GLY A 94 6.56 35.81 -26.15
CA GLY A 94 7.62 36.25 -27.04
C GLY A 94 7.22 37.56 -27.71
N HIS A 95 7.78 37.85 -28.88
CA HIS A 95 7.40 39.03 -29.65
C HIS A 95 7.47 38.78 -31.16
N LEU A 96 6.66 39.57 -31.88
CA LEU A 96 6.65 39.63 -33.34
C LEU A 96 7.19 40.99 -33.75
N ALA A 97 8.19 41.01 -34.62
CA ALA A 97 8.80 42.26 -35.05
C ALA A 97 9.15 42.28 -36.53
N VAL A 98 9.22 43.49 -37.04
CA VAL A 98 9.73 43.83 -38.37
C VAL A 98 10.76 44.93 -38.25
N MET A 99 11.78 44.89 -39.12
CA MET A 99 12.80 45.92 -39.21
C MET A 99 13.17 46.14 -40.68
N ASP A 100 13.64 47.34 -40.98
CA ASP A 100 14.01 47.73 -42.34
C ASP A 100 15.24 48.66 -42.34
N ASN A 101 15.98 48.66 -43.44
CA ASN A 101 17.07 49.60 -43.69
C ASN A 101 16.56 50.98 -44.17
N GLN A 102 15.26 51.10 -44.46
CA GLN A 102 14.61 52.37 -44.78
C GLN A 102 13.74 52.89 -43.63
N PRO A 103 13.60 54.23 -43.49
CA PRO A 103 12.64 54.83 -42.58
C PRO A 103 11.17 54.49 -42.95
N ILE A 104 10.32 54.37 -41.95
CA ILE A 104 8.87 54.23 -42.12
C ILE A 104 8.27 55.62 -42.31
N THR A 105 7.87 55.96 -43.53
CA THR A 105 7.38 57.30 -43.92
C THR A 105 5.85 57.43 -43.92
N HIS A 106 5.13 56.33 -43.65
CA HIS A 106 3.66 56.26 -43.64
C HIS A 106 3.09 56.18 -42.21
N ASN A 107 1.75 56.24 -42.07
CA ASN A 107 1.06 56.27 -40.78
C ASN A 107 1.52 55.11 -39.85
N PRO A 108 2.05 55.42 -38.64
CA PRO A 108 2.55 54.42 -37.69
C PRO A 108 1.49 53.40 -37.23
N GLN A 109 0.20 53.74 -37.30
CA GLN A 109 -0.88 52.84 -36.87
C GLN A 109 -1.04 51.62 -37.79
N HIS A 110 -0.70 51.75 -39.07
CA HIS A 110 -0.90 50.69 -40.06
C HIS A 110 -0.01 49.44 -39.82
N PRO A 111 1.33 49.55 -39.72
CA PRO A 111 2.17 48.39 -39.43
C PRO A 111 1.89 47.79 -38.04
N THR A 112 1.63 48.64 -37.03
CA THR A 112 1.31 48.18 -35.68
C THR A 112 0.02 47.35 -35.63
N SER A 113 -1.06 47.79 -36.29
CA SER A 113 -2.33 47.05 -36.30
C SER A 113 -2.20 45.69 -36.97
N ILE A 114 -1.45 45.63 -38.08
CA ILE A 114 -1.16 44.37 -38.77
C ILE A 114 -0.37 43.43 -37.84
N LEU A 115 0.69 43.93 -37.21
CA LEU A 115 1.49 43.14 -36.27
C LEU A 115 0.64 42.64 -35.09
N GLN A 116 -0.23 43.46 -34.52
CA GLN A 116 -1.11 43.07 -33.40
C GLN A 116 -2.04 41.92 -33.77
N ILE A 117 -2.65 41.94 -34.97
CA ILE A 117 -3.51 40.85 -35.46
C ILE A 117 -2.70 39.55 -35.58
N PHE A 118 -1.53 39.62 -36.21
CA PHE A 118 -0.67 38.46 -36.36
C PHE A 118 -0.11 37.95 -35.02
N ALA A 119 0.20 38.85 -34.08
CA ALA A 119 0.68 38.50 -32.75
C ALA A 119 -0.38 37.83 -31.90
N ALA A 120 -1.64 38.31 -31.93
CA ALA A 120 -2.76 37.64 -31.27
C ALA A 120 -2.95 36.21 -31.83
N ARG A 121 -2.87 36.04 -33.16
CA ARG A 121 -2.96 34.71 -33.78
C ARG A 121 -1.78 33.82 -33.41
N ALA A 122 -0.56 34.36 -33.38
CA ALA A 122 0.63 33.63 -32.97
C ALA A 122 0.56 33.20 -31.50
N GLY A 123 0.05 34.06 -30.62
CA GLY A 123 -0.13 33.76 -29.20
C GLY A 123 -1.06 32.58 -28.96
N ALA A 124 -2.26 32.62 -29.56
CA ALA A 124 -3.22 31.51 -29.47
C ALA A 124 -2.65 30.18 -29.99
N GLU A 125 -1.88 30.22 -31.08
CA GLU A 125 -1.27 29.02 -31.66
C GLU A 125 -0.12 28.47 -30.81
N LEU A 126 0.69 29.33 -30.18
CA LEU A 126 1.75 28.94 -29.26
C LEU A 126 1.18 28.36 -27.96
N GLU A 127 0.16 29.01 -27.39
CA GLU A 127 -0.54 28.52 -26.20
C GLU A 127 -1.16 27.14 -26.44
N ARG A 128 -1.85 26.96 -27.58
CA ARG A 128 -2.41 25.66 -27.98
C ARG A 128 -1.35 24.57 -28.05
N LYS A 129 -0.21 24.83 -28.71
CA LYS A 129 0.89 23.86 -28.84
C LYS A 129 1.49 23.49 -27.48
N ARG A 130 1.74 24.48 -26.62
CA ARG A 130 2.26 24.23 -25.27
C ARG A 130 1.28 23.39 -24.43
N ALA A 131 -0.01 23.66 -24.55
CA ALA A 131 -1.04 22.87 -23.87
C ALA A 131 -1.07 21.41 -24.38
N GLU A 132 -0.99 21.21 -25.70
CA GLU A 132 -0.93 19.87 -26.31
C GLU A 132 0.30 19.08 -25.87
N GLU A 133 1.48 19.70 -25.87
CA GLU A 133 2.73 19.09 -25.39
C GLU A 133 2.65 18.74 -23.90
N ALA A 134 2.08 19.62 -23.08
CA ALA A 134 1.88 19.36 -21.65
C ALA A 134 0.95 18.18 -21.41
N VAL A 135 -0.15 18.08 -22.16
CA VAL A 135 -1.09 16.95 -22.07
C VAL A 135 -0.41 15.65 -22.49
N ASN A 136 0.32 15.64 -23.60
CA ASN A 136 1.01 14.44 -24.07
C ASN A 136 2.04 13.95 -23.05
N ARG A 137 2.82 14.87 -22.48
CA ARG A 137 3.80 14.53 -21.43
C ARG A 137 3.14 13.91 -20.19
N VAL A 138 2.06 14.51 -19.70
CA VAL A 138 1.33 13.98 -18.53
C VAL A 138 0.72 12.61 -18.83
N ASN A 139 0.21 12.39 -20.05
CA ASN A 139 -0.31 11.09 -20.46
C ASN A 139 0.78 10.02 -20.49
N GLU A 140 1.95 10.31 -21.06
CA GLU A 140 3.10 9.38 -21.06
C GLU A 140 3.56 9.04 -19.62
N GLU A 141 3.68 10.04 -18.75
CA GLU A 141 4.02 9.83 -17.33
C GLU A 141 2.95 9.00 -16.60
N LEU A 142 1.66 9.22 -16.91
CA LEU A 142 0.55 8.47 -16.32
C LEU A 142 0.52 7.02 -16.80
N GLU A 143 0.74 6.76 -18.09
CA GLU A 143 0.78 5.41 -18.65
C GLU A 143 1.90 4.57 -18.00
N GLN A 144 3.11 5.14 -17.89
CA GLN A 144 4.23 4.49 -17.20
C GLN A 144 3.92 4.18 -15.73
N ARG A 145 3.24 5.11 -15.05
CA ARG A 145 2.83 4.93 -13.65
C ARG A 145 1.77 3.85 -13.51
N VAL A 146 0.80 3.78 -14.42
CA VAL A 146 -0.24 2.74 -14.44
C VAL A 146 0.38 1.37 -14.69
N GLU A 147 1.30 1.26 -15.65
CA GLU A 147 1.99 0.00 -15.95
C GLU A 147 2.78 -0.50 -14.73
N THR A 148 3.58 0.38 -14.13
CA THR A 148 4.39 0.07 -12.94
C THR A 148 3.50 -0.42 -11.79
N ARG A 149 2.42 0.31 -11.49
CA ARG A 149 1.49 -0.03 -10.41
C ARG A 149 0.70 -1.30 -10.67
N THR A 150 0.33 -1.56 -11.92
CA THR A 150 -0.38 -2.78 -12.30
C THR A 150 0.52 -4.01 -12.09
N SER A 151 1.79 -3.91 -12.47
CA SER A 151 2.79 -4.96 -12.25
C SER A 151 3.02 -5.25 -10.76
N GLU A 152 3.24 -4.20 -9.95
CA GLU A 152 3.38 -4.32 -8.48
C GLU A 152 2.16 -4.99 -7.84
N LEU A 153 0.95 -4.57 -8.21
CA LEU A 153 -0.29 -5.13 -7.69
C LEU A 153 -0.46 -6.60 -8.08
N GLN A 154 -0.14 -6.95 -9.33
CA GLN A 154 -0.22 -8.33 -9.80
C GLN A 154 0.75 -9.24 -9.03
N GLN A 155 1.96 -8.76 -8.76
CA GLN A 155 2.94 -9.48 -7.94
C GLN A 155 2.45 -9.66 -6.49
N ALA A 156 1.99 -8.58 -5.85
CA ALA A 156 1.49 -8.63 -4.48
C ALA A 156 0.28 -9.56 -4.34
N ASN A 157 -0.64 -9.53 -5.30
CA ASN A 157 -1.82 -10.39 -5.30
C ASN A 157 -1.44 -11.87 -5.51
N GLY A 158 -0.42 -12.14 -6.34
CA GLY A 158 0.15 -13.49 -6.49
C GLY A 158 0.72 -14.03 -5.17
N GLN A 159 1.50 -13.22 -4.46
CA GLN A 159 2.06 -13.57 -3.15
C GLN A 159 0.95 -13.81 -2.10
N LEU A 160 -0.03 -12.91 -2.03
CA LEU A 160 -1.14 -13.05 -1.09
C LEU A 160 -1.95 -14.32 -1.36
N THR A 161 -2.17 -14.66 -2.63
CA THR A 161 -2.87 -15.89 -3.03
C THR A 161 -2.10 -17.14 -2.57
N GLN A 162 -0.77 -17.12 -2.66
CA GLN A 162 0.07 -18.22 -2.17
C GLN A 162 -0.05 -18.35 -0.64
N GLU A 163 0.10 -17.25 0.10
CA GLU A 163 0.01 -17.26 1.57
C GLU A 163 -1.36 -17.74 2.06
N VAL A 164 -2.46 -17.30 1.42
CA VAL A 164 -3.81 -17.75 1.73
C VAL A 164 -3.96 -19.26 1.52
N ASN A 165 -3.40 -19.81 0.44
CA ASN A 165 -3.45 -21.24 0.17
C ASN A 165 -2.64 -22.05 1.18
N GLU A 166 -1.48 -21.57 1.60
CA GLU A 166 -0.67 -22.21 2.64
C GLU A 166 -1.39 -22.19 4.00
N ARG A 167 -1.95 -21.04 4.39
CA ARG A 167 -2.73 -20.92 5.63
C ARG A 167 -3.90 -21.90 5.65
N LYS A 168 -4.67 -22.02 4.56
CA LYS A 168 -5.77 -22.98 4.47
C LYS A 168 -5.32 -24.42 4.61
N ARG A 169 -4.16 -24.80 4.05
CA ARG A 169 -3.61 -26.14 4.18
C ARG A 169 -3.19 -26.43 5.63
N MET A 170 -2.53 -25.47 6.28
CA MET A 170 -2.14 -25.60 7.68
C MET A 170 -3.35 -25.70 8.61
N GLU A 171 -4.38 -24.89 8.39
CA GLU A 171 -5.61 -24.91 9.16
C GLU A 171 -6.34 -26.26 9.02
N ALA A 172 -6.45 -26.79 7.81
CA ALA A 172 -7.04 -28.12 7.57
C ALA A 172 -6.25 -29.24 8.26
N ALA A 173 -4.91 -29.20 8.18
CA ALA A 173 -4.04 -30.17 8.85
C ALA A 173 -4.16 -30.09 10.38
N LEU A 174 -4.23 -28.87 10.92
CA LEU A 174 -4.40 -28.64 12.35
C LEU A 174 -5.76 -29.16 12.84
N GLN A 175 -6.83 -28.89 12.09
CA GLN A 175 -8.16 -29.37 12.43
C GLN A 175 -8.23 -30.90 12.41
N GLN A 176 -7.63 -31.55 11.41
CA GLN A 176 -7.55 -33.01 11.34
C GLN A 176 -6.75 -33.60 12.51
N ALA A 177 -5.62 -32.99 12.87
CA ALA A 177 -4.80 -33.43 14.01
C ALA A 177 -5.56 -33.30 15.34
N LYS A 178 -6.31 -32.20 15.51
CA LYS A 178 -7.17 -31.98 16.67
C LYS A 178 -8.27 -33.04 16.77
N GLU A 179 -8.99 -33.30 15.69
CA GLU A 179 -10.05 -34.32 15.65
C GLU A 179 -9.51 -35.73 15.97
N ALA A 180 -8.34 -36.08 15.43
CA ALA A 180 -7.67 -37.34 15.72
C ALA A 180 -7.28 -37.46 17.20
N ALA A 181 -6.71 -36.39 17.78
CA ALA A 181 -6.35 -36.35 19.20
C ALA A 181 -7.58 -36.47 20.12
N GLU A 182 -8.67 -35.77 19.79
CA GLU A 182 -9.92 -35.87 20.53
C GLU A 182 -10.55 -37.26 20.43
N ALA A 183 -10.54 -37.87 19.23
CA ALA A 183 -11.02 -39.24 19.04
C ALA A 183 -10.22 -40.25 19.88
N ALA A 184 -8.88 -40.11 19.89
CA ALA A 184 -8.01 -40.95 20.71
C ALA A 184 -8.31 -40.79 22.22
N ASN A 185 -8.52 -39.56 22.70
CA ASN A 185 -8.87 -39.30 24.10
C ASN A 185 -10.24 -39.88 24.48
N ARG A 186 -11.23 -39.78 23.58
CA ARG A 186 -12.54 -40.43 23.79
C ARG A 186 -12.39 -41.94 23.89
N ALA A 187 -11.65 -42.57 22.97
CA ALA A 187 -11.40 -44.01 22.99
C ALA A 187 -10.64 -44.45 24.27
N LYS A 188 -9.64 -43.70 24.72
CA LYS A 188 -8.94 -43.93 26.00
C LYS A 188 -9.92 -43.93 27.17
N SER A 189 -10.80 -42.94 27.23
CA SER A 189 -11.77 -42.78 28.32
C SER A 189 -12.80 -43.91 28.34
N GLU A 190 -13.34 -44.28 27.18
CA GLU A 190 -14.29 -45.40 27.05
C GLU A 190 -13.65 -46.74 27.43
N PHE A 191 -12.41 -46.97 26.99
CA PHE A 191 -11.65 -48.16 27.36
C PHE A 191 -11.47 -48.27 28.88
N LEU A 192 -11.00 -47.21 29.54
CA LEU A 192 -10.80 -47.20 30.99
C LEU A 192 -12.11 -47.44 31.76
N ALA A 193 -13.19 -46.76 31.36
CA ALA A 193 -14.49 -46.93 31.99
C ALA A 193 -15.01 -48.37 31.88
N ARG A 194 -14.88 -48.98 30.70
CA ARG A 194 -15.29 -50.36 30.45
C ARG A 194 -14.44 -51.35 31.25
N MET A 195 -13.11 -51.23 31.18
CA MET A 195 -12.19 -52.10 31.92
C MET A 195 -12.44 -52.03 33.42
N SER A 196 -12.71 -50.86 33.98
CA SER A 196 -13.07 -50.76 35.39
C SER A 196 -14.33 -51.55 35.75
N HIS A 197 -15.39 -51.45 34.95
CA HIS A 197 -16.62 -52.20 35.20
C HIS A 197 -16.40 -53.72 35.12
N GLU A 198 -15.64 -54.17 34.11
CA GLU A 198 -15.32 -55.58 33.91
C GLU A 198 -14.40 -56.14 35.01
N LEU A 199 -13.54 -55.31 35.61
CA LEU A 199 -12.68 -55.71 36.74
C LEU A 199 -13.41 -55.64 38.09
N ARG A 200 -14.26 -54.63 38.30
CA ARG A 200 -14.99 -54.43 39.57
C ARG A 200 -15.94 -55.58 39.88
N THR A 201 -16.61 -56.12 38.87
CA THR A 201 -17.61 -57.19 39.03
C THR A 201 -17.02 -58.48 39.63
N PRO A 202 -15.98 -59.12 39.04
CA PRO A 202 -15.36 -60.31 39.64
C PRO A 202 -14.65 -59.99 40.95
N LEU A 203 -14.03 -58.81 41.08
CA LEU A 203 -13.33 -58.41 42.30
C LEU A 203 -14.28 -58.26 43.49
N ASN A 204 -15.44 -57.64 43.28
CA ASN A 204 -16.50 -57.57 44.29
C ASN A 204 -17.02 -58.97 44.66
N GLY A 205 -17.09 -59.89 43.69
CA GLY A 205 -17.41 -61.30 43.96
C GLY A 205 -16.37 -61.96 44.88
N ILE A 206 -15.08 -61.81 44.57
CA ILE A 206 -13.96 -62.32 45.39
C ILE A 206 -14.03 -61.74 46.81
N LEU A 207 -14.21 -60.41 46.93
CA LEU A 207 -14.34 -59.73 48.22
C LEU A 207 -15.59 -60.19 49.01
N GLY A 208 -16.70 -60.45 48.32
CA GLY A 208 -17.90 -61.01 48.95
C GLY A 208 -17.65 -62.40 49.53
N TYR A 209 -16.97 -63.27 48.78
CA TYR A 209 -16.62 -64.61 49.27
C TYR A 209 -15.61 -64.59 50.41
N THR A 210 -14.60 -63.71 50.39
CA THR A 210 -13.67 -63.58 51.52
C THR A 210 -14.39 -63.10 52.80
N GLN A 211 -15.37 -62.21 52.68
CA GLN A 211 -16.21 -61.79 53.81
C GLN A 211 -17.09 -62.92 54.36
N ILE A 212 -17.62 -63.80 53.50
CA ILE A 212 -18.39 -64.98 53.92
C ILE A 212 -17.46 -65.98 54.63
N LEU A 213 -16.31 -66.30 54.04
CA LEU A 213 -15.34 -67.24 54.61
C LEU A 213 -14.82 -66.76 55.97
N ARG A 214 -14.60 -65.45 56.15
CA ARG A 214 -14.23 -64.89 57.47
C ARG A 214 -15.24 -65.16 58.58
N LYS A 215 -16.52 -65.42 58.25
CA LYS A 215 -17.58 -65.70 59.22
C LYS A 215 -17.75 -67.21 59.47
N ASP A 216 -17.06 -68.07 58.71
CA ASP A 216 -17.13 -69.51 58.88
C ASP A 216 -16.32 -69.96 60.10
N LYS A 217 -17.01 -70.61 61.05
CA LYS A 217 -16.43 -71.09 62.30
C LYS A 217 -15.59 -72.36 62.14
N GLN A 218 -15.62 -73.01 60.97
CA GLN A 218 -14.84 -74.22 60.69
C GLN A 218 -13.42 -73.93 60.20
N LEU A 219 -13.09 -72.67 59.87
CA LEU A 219 -11.76 -72.28 59.44
C LEU A 219 -10.81 -72.08 60.63
N ASN A 220 -9.58 -72.57 60.50
CA ASN A 220 -8.51 -72.34 61.47
C ASN A 220 -7.86 -70.95 61.28
N SER A 221 -7.04 -70.51 62.25
CA SER A 221 -6.37 -69.21 62.23
C SER A 221 -5.52 -68.99 60.97
N GLN A 222 -4.79 -70.01 60.52
CA GLN A 222 -3.96 -69.93 59.32
C GLN A 222 -4.78 -69.68 58.03
N HIS A 223 -5.98 -70.27 57.93
CA HIS A 223 -6.88 -70.00 56.82
C HIS A 223 -7.47 -68.59 56.87
N LEU A 224 -7.83 -68.11 58.07
CA LEU A 224 -8.35 -66.75 58.26
C LEU A 224 -7.30 -65.69 57.90
N ASP A 225 -6.03 -65.90 58.25
CA ASP A 225 -4.92 -65.00 57.88
C ASP A 225 -4.76 -64.93 56.35
N ARG A 226 -4.84 -66.07 55.66
CA ARG A 226 -4.79 -66.12 54.19
C ARG A 226 -5.98 -65.41 53.54
N VAL A 227 -7.19 -65.60 54.07
CA VAL A 227 -8.39 -64.89 53.59
C VAL A 227 -8.27 -63.38 53.81
N ALA A 228 -7.70 -62.96 54.93
CA ALA A 228 -7.45 -61.54 55.23
C ALA A 228 -6.45 -60.91 54.24
N ILE A 229 -5.40 -61.64 53.83
CA ILE A 229 -4.47 -61.19 52.79
C ILE A 229 -5.19 -61.02 51.45
N ILE A 230 -6.01 -61.98 51.03
CA ILE A 230 -6.77 -61.90 49.78
C ILE A 230 -7.72 -60.69 49.81
N GLN A 231 -8.41 -60.48 50.94
CA GLN A 231 -9.30 -59.34 51.14
C GLN A 231 -8.54 -58.01 51.00
N ARG A 232 -7.44 -57.83 51.74
CA ARG A 232 -6.65 -56.58 51.72
C ARG A 232 -6.08 -56.30 50.33
N SER A 233 -5.61 -57.33 49.62
CA SER A 233 -5.12 -57.20 48.25
C SER A 233 -6.22 -56.82 47.27
N GLY A 234 -7.42 -57.40 47.42
CA GLY A 234 -8.57 -57.07 46.57
C GLY A 234 -9.09 -55.65 46.81
N GLU A 235 -9.16 -55.21 48.06
CA GLU A 235 -9.52 -53.83 48.42
C GLU A 235 -8.49 -52.82 47.87
N HIS A 236 -7.20 -53.14 47.97
CA HIS A 236 -6.14 -52.30 47.42
C HIS A 236 -6.23 -52.17 45.89
N LEU A 237 -6.45 -53.28 45.17
CA LEU A 237 -6.61 -53.26 43.71
C LEU A 237 -7.84 -52.45 43.29
N LEU A 238 -8.95 -52.56 44.03
CA LEU A 238 -10.16 -51.80 43.74
C LEU A 238 -9.93 -50.29 43.88
N ASN A 239 -9.21 -49.87 44.92
CA ASN A 239 -8.84 -48.46 45.12
C ASN A 239 -7.96 -47.96 43.98
N LEU A 240 -6.93 -48.71 43.60
CA LEU A 240 -6.03 -48.32 42.49
C LEU A 240 -6.79 -48.15 41.16
N ILE A 241 -7.76 -49.04 40.89
CA ILE A 241 -8.62 -48.93 39.70
C ILE A 241 -9.48 -47.65 39.77
N ASN A 242 -10.05 -47.34 40.94
CA ASN A 242 -10.86 -46.13 41.11
C ASN A 242 -10.02 -44.86 40.95
N ASP A 243 -8.80 -44.82 41.51
CA ASP A 243 -7.90 -43.68 41.40
C ASP A 243 -7.54 -43.38 39.93
N ILE A 244 -7.25 -44.43 39.14
CA ILE A 244 -6.96 -44.30 37.69
C ILE A 244 -8.17 -43.73 36.93
N LEU A 245 -9.38 -44.15 37.29
CA LEU A 245 -10.60 -43.63 36.65
C LEU A 245 -10.87 -42.18 37.01
N ASP A 246 -10.68 -41.82 38.28
CA ASP A 246 -10.93 -40.46 38.73
C ASP A 246 -9.89 -39.51 38.10
N LEU A 247 -8.63 -39.93 37.98
CA LEU A 247 -7.63 -39.20 37.20
C LEU A 247 -8.05 -39.04 35.72
N ALA A 248 -8.55 -40.10 35.08
CA ALA A 248 -9.03 -40.02 33.70
C ALA A 248 -10.23 -39.07 33.52
N LYS A 249 -11.15 -39.00 34.50
CA LYS A 249 -12.26 -38.04 34.50
C LYS A 249 -11.76 -36.61 34.66
N ILE A 250 -10.75 -36.38 35.51
CA ILE A 250 -10.12 -35.06 35.70
C ILE A 250 -9.43 -34.61 34.40
N GLU A 251 -8.60 -35.46 33.79
CA GLU A 251 -7.92 -35.17 32.52
C GLU A 251 -8.93 -34.82 31.40
N ALA A 252 -10.08 -35.49 31.40
CA ALA A 252 -11.16 -35.23 30.45
C ALA A 252 -12.06 -34.04 30.82
N SER A 253 -11.81 -33.35 31.94
CA SER A 253 -12.68 -32.30 32.49
C SER A 253 -14.14 -32.74 32.70
N LYS A 254 -14.34 -34.03 33.01
CA LYS A 254 -15.65 -34.67 33.26
C LYS A 254 -15.92 -34.96 34.73
N MET A 255 -15.05 -34.51 35.64
CA MET A 255 -15.27 -34.67 37.08
C MET A 255 -16.29 -33.62 37.56
N GLU A 256 -17.47 -34.07 37.94
CA GLU A 256 -18.49 -33.23 38.55
C GLU A 256 -18.29 -33.19 40.07
N LEU A 257 -18.33 -31.98 40.64
CA LEU A 257 -18.33 -31.78 42.08
C LEU A 257 -19.77 -31.72 42.59
N HIS A 258 -20.05 -32.46 43.66
CA HIS A 258 -21.34 -32.41 44.35
C HIS A 258 -21.17 -31.71 45.71
N PRO A 259 -21.26 -30.36 45.75
CA PRO A 259 -21.15 -29.63 47.01
C PRO A 259 -22.34 -29.97 47.91
N VAL A 260 -22.04 -30.42 49.13
CA VAL A 260 -23.01 -30.74 50.18
C VAL A 260 -22.54 -30.16 51.50
N ASP A 261 -23.49 -29.72 52.34
CA ASP A 261 -23.17 -29.31 53.71
C ASP A 261 -22.74 -30.52 54.54
N PHE A 262 -21.68 -30.35 55.33
CA PHE A 262 -21.18 -31.40 56.21
C PHE A 262 -20.66 -30.83 57.53
N HIS A 263 -20.69 -31.64 58.59
CA HIS A 263 -20.25 -31.23 59.91
C HIS A 263 -18.72 -31.30 60.03
N LEU A 264 -18.05 -30.15 59.84
CA LEU A 264 -16.59 -30.04 59.77
C LEU A 264 -15.86 -30.71 60.95
N ALA A 265 -16.34 -30.52 62.18
CA ALA A 265 -15.69 -31.09 63.37
C ALA A 265 -15.76 -32.62 63.41
N GLU A 266 -16.81 -33.22 62.84
CA GLU A 266 -16.94 -34.68 62.77
C GLU A 266 -16.05 -35.24 61.66
N PHE A 267 -16.02 -34.56 60.51
CA PHE A 267 -15.14 -34.89 59.38
C PHE A 267 -13.66 -34.89 59.78
N LEU A 268 -13.18 -33.83 60.44
CA LEU A 268 -11.79 -33.72 60.91
C LEU A 268 -11.46 -34.80 61.95
N ASN A 269 -12.38 -35.11 62.87
CA ASN A 269 -12.19 -36.21 63.82
C ASN A 269 -12.09 -37.57 63.12
N ASN A 270 -12.86 -37.79 62.06
CA ASN A 270 -12.81 -39.01 61.28
C ASN A 270 -11.48 -39.14 60.51
N ILE A 271 -10.99 -38.05 59.89
CA ILE A 271 -9.66 -38.03 59.26
C ILE A 271 -8.57 -38.33 60.29
N ALA A 272 -8.59 -37.66 61.45
CA ALA A 272 -7.59 -37.86 62.49
C ALA A 272 -7.55 -39.31 63.01
N LYS A 273 -8.69 -39.99 63.09
CA LYS A 273 -8.77 -41.41 63.44
C LYS A 273 -8.13 -42.29 62.36
N ILE A 274 -8.43 -42.05 61.08
CA ILE A 274 -7.86 -42.83 59.96
C ILE A 274 -6.34 -42.67 59.92
N CYS A 275 -5.83 -41.45 59.97
CA CYS A 275 -4.39 -41.18 59.93
C CYS A 275 -3.64 -41.77 61.12
N ARG A 276 -4.24 -41.80 62.32
CA ARG A 276 -3.62 -42.38 63.51
C ARG A 276 -3.42 -43.89 63.36
N VAL A 277 -4.41 -44.60 62.83
CA VAL A 277 -4.31 -46.04 62.55
C VAL A 277 -3.22 -46.35 61.52
N SER A 278 -3.05 -45.51 60.50
CA SER A 278 -1.97 -45.64 59.51
C SER A 278 -0.59 -45.23 60.01
N ALA A 279 -0.50 -44.44 61.09
CA ALA A 279 0.76 -44.02 61.70
C ALA A 279 1.25 -44.99 62.80
N GLU A 280 0.35 -45.84 63.33
CA GLU A 280 0.64 -46.88 64.32
C GLU A 280 0.97 -48.26 63.67
N GLN A 281 0.84 -48.38 62.34
CA GLN A 281 1.28 -49.54 61.53
C GLN A 281 2.62 -49.27 60.85
#